data_AF-A0A7J3MZ31-F1
#
_entry.id   AF-A0A7J3MZ31-F1
#
_cell.length_a   1.000
_cell.length_b   1.000
_cell.length_c   1.000
_cell.angle_alpha   90.00
_cell.angle_beta   90.00
_cell.angle_gamma   90.00
#
_symmetry.space_group_name_H-M   'P 1'
#
loop_
_entity.id
_entity.type
_entity.pdbx_description
1 polymer ?
#
loop_
_entity_poly.entity_id
_entity_poly.type
_entity_poly.pdbx_seq_one_letter_code
_entity_poly.pdbx_strand_id
1 'polypeptide(L)'
;MINASTKNLAVDMLLDLLKIYSPPRRERQAIEVLKKYAEELGYEYIEVDGAGNLIAGYGEGNTILASVGHIDTVPWEIPVKFDGYTVSGRGAVDAKGPLVAAFIGFALAKDMIDRKRFKVYAIAAVDEEGDSLGAKHLLKSGFRADGLIVSEPSNGNGVVVGYRGSMRIRIVCTGSGGHSSSYSEDSACEKLISIWQRLRSNYGVIDVKRNTASLLKLFCG
;
A
#
# COMPACT_ATOMS: atom_id res chain seq x y z
N MET A 1 -23.74 9.30 -13.00
CA MET A 1 -23.69 7.83 -13.11
C MET A 1 -22.48 7.46 -13.94
N ILE A 2 -21.67 6.49 -13.50
CA ILE A 2 -20.51 5.97 -14.26
C ILE A 2 -21.04 5.22 -15.49
N ASN A 3 -20.60 5.59 -16.70
CA ASN A 3 -21.06 4.97 -17.94
C ASN A 3 -20.37 3.60 -18.19
N ALA A 4 -20.86 2.82 -19.16
CA ALA A 4 -20.32 1.49 -19.45
C ALA A 4 -18.85 1.52 -19.91
N SER A 5 -18.44 2.56 -20.66
CA SER A 5 -17.05 2.72 -21.11
C SER A 5 -16.09 2.91 -19.93
N THR A 6 -16.46 3.72 -18.93
CA THR A 6 -15.65 3.90 -17.72
C THR A 6 -15.57 2.62 -16.88
N LYS A 7 -16.65 1.83 -16.81
CA LYS A 7 -16.61 0.53 -16.12
C LYS A 7 -15.65 -0.44 -16.79
N ASN A 8 -15.68 -0.52 -18.11
CA ASN A 8 -14.77 -1.36 -18.87
C ASN A 8 -13.32 -0.90 -18.67
N LEU A 9 -13.07 0.42 -18.76
CA LEU A 9 -11.74 0.98 -18.49
C LEU A 9 -11.22 0.62 -17.09
N ALA A 10 -12.05 0.71 -16.06
CA ALA A 10 -11.66 0.33 -14.69
C ALA A 10 -11.29 -1.15 -14.57
N VAL A 11 -12.07 -2.02 -15.20
CA VAL A 11 -11.80 -3.47 -15.21
C VAL A 11 -10.53 -3.77 -16.00
N ASP A 12 -10.37 -3.21 -17.21
CA ASP A 12 -9.21 -3.45 -18.07
C ASP A 12 -7.93 -2.96 -17.40
N MET A 13 -7.94 -1.74 -16.87
CA MET A 13 -6.83 -1.15 -16.13
C MET A 13 -6.44 -1.99 -14.91
N LEU A 14 -7.42 -2.44 -14.13
CA LEU A 14 -7.16 -3.31 -12.98
C LEU A 14 -6.56 -4.64 -13.44
N LEU A 15 -7.15 -5.31 -14.43
CA LEU A 15 -6.67 -6.60 -14.93
C LEU A 15 -5.23 -6.50 -15.44
N ASP A 16 -4.90 -5.44 -16.18
CA ASP A 16 -3.56 -5.26 -16.72
C ASP A 16 -2.53 -4.98 -15.63
N LEU A 17 -2.88 -4.25 -14.58
CA LEU A 17 -2.02 -4.12 -13.41
C LEU A 17 -1.89 -5.42 -12.61
N LEU A 18 -2.97 -6.20 -12.44
CA LEU A 18 -2.93 -7.47 -11.70
C LEU A 18 -2.07 -8.54 -12.39
N LYS A 19 -1.97 -8.51 -13.73
CA LYS A 19 -1.10 -9.40 -14.50
C LYS A 19 0.38 -9.10 -14.32
N ILE A 20 0.74 -7.94 -13.75
CA ILE A 20 2.12 -7.53 -13.54
C ILE A 20 2.52 -7.86 -12.11
N TYR A 21 3.52 -8.72 -11.98
CA TYR A 21 4.16 -9.00 -10.69
C TYR A 21 4.95 -7.77 -10.23
N SER A 22 4.50 -7.15 -9.14
CA SER A 22 5.07 -5.90 -8.61
C SER A 22 5.28 -5.94 -7.09
N PRO A 23 6.10 -6.86 -6.55
CA PRO A 23 6.49 -6.77 -5.15
C PRO A 23 7.35 -5.52 -4.89
N PRO A 24 7.57 -5.16 -3.60
CA PRO A 24 8.49 -4.11 -3.22
C PRO A 24 9.81 -4.15 -4.02
N ARG A 25 10.19 -3.01 -4.59
CA ARG A 25 11.38 -2.80 -5.46
C ARG A 25 11.31 -3.42 -6.86
N ARG A 26 10.16 -3.92 -7.30
CA ARG A 26 9.93 -4.46 -8.65
C ARG A 26 8.71 -3.84 -9.35
N GLU A 27 8.39 -2.61 -9.01
CA GLU A 27 7.17 -1.91 -9.43
C GLU A 27 7.25 -1.30 -10.82
N ARG A 28 8.46 -1.16 -11.38
CA ARG A 28 8.72 -0.38 -12.61
C ARG A 28 7.76 -0.73 -13.75
N GLN A 29 7.54 -2.01 -14.04
CA GLN A 29 6.64 -2.40 -15.14
C GLN A 29 5.18 -2.00 -14.87
N ALA A 30 4.72 -2.09 -13.62
CA ALA A 30 3.37 -1.68 -13.24
C ALA A 30 3.22 -0.16 -13.34
N ILE A 31 4.25 0.60 -12.94
CA ILE A 31 4.30 2.06 -13.10
C ILE A 31 4.21 2.47 -14.57
N GLU A 32 4.97 1.81 -15.47
CA GLU A 32 4.91 2.11 -16.91
C GLU A 32 3.53 1.83 -17.52
N VAL A 33 2.84 0.78 -17.07
CA VAL A 33 1.47 0.50 -17.51
C VAL A 33 0.49 1.53 -16.96
N LEU A 34 0.58 1.84 -15.67
CA LEU A 34 -0.26 2.87 -15.05
C LEU A 34 -0.05 4.25 -15.69
N LYS A 35 1.18 4.58 -16.09
CA LYS A 35 1.52 5.82 -16.77
C LYS A 35 0.75 5.98 -18.09
N LYS A 36 0.66 4.92 -18.90
CA LYS A 36 -0.12 4.93 -20.15
C LYS A 36 -1.60 5.22 -19.89
N TYR A 37 -2.16 4.59 -18.86
CA TYR A 37 -3.53 4.90 -18.46
C TYR A 37 -3.70 6.33 -17.96
N ALA A 38 -2.72 6.89 -17.24
CA ALA A 38 -2.77 8.29 -16.84
C ALA A 38 -2.76 9.24 -18.06
N GLU A 39 -2.00 8.91 -19.11
CA GLU A 39 -2.01 9.64 -20.39
C GLU A 39 -3.37 9.54 -21.07
N GLU A 40 -3.95 8.34 -21.19
CA GLU A 40 -5.29 8.10 -21.76
C GLU A 40 -6.42 8.79 -20.97
N LEU A 41 -6.28 8.86 -19.64
CA LEU A 41 -7.20 9.56 -18.75
C LEU A 41 -7.08 11.10 -18.84
N GLY A 42 -6.12 11.62 -19.61
CA GLY A 42 -5.97 13.05 -19.86
C GLY A 42 -5.39 13.84 -18.68
N TYR A 43 -4.58 13.21 -17.84
CA TYR A 43 -3.74 13.95 -16.89
C TYR A 43 -2.73 14.82 -17.67
N GLU A 44 -2.47 16.03 -17.15
CA GLU A 44 -1.67 17.05 -17.85
C GLU A 44 -0.22 17.05 -17.42
N TYR A 45 0.02 16.66 -16.17
CA TYR A 45 1.33 16.45 -15.59
C TYR A 45 1.47 14.97 -15.26
N ILE A 46 2.49 14.30 -15.78
CA ILE A 46 2.75 12.89 -15.53
C ILE A 46 4.27 12.73 -15.37
N GLU A 47 4.70 12.45 -14.15
CA GLU A 47 6.11 12.27 -13.80
C GLU A 47 6.32 10.95 -13.04
N VAL A 48 7.47 10.32 -13.26
CA VAL A 48 7.98 9.26 -12.39
C VAL A 48 9.14 9.84 -11.60
N ASP A 49 9.00 9.93 -10.28
CA ASP A 49 9.99 10.59 -9.43
C ASP A 49 11.24 9.75 -9.18
N GLY A 50 12.18 10.28 -8.40
CA GLY A 50 13.45 9.62 -8.10
C GLY A 50 13.33 8.32 -7.28
N ALA A 51 12.19 8.07 -6.62
CA ALA A 51 11.91 6.79 -5.97
C ALA A 51 11.20 5.79 -6.90
N GLY A 52 10.61 6.27 -8.00
CA GLY A 52 9.80 5.46 -8.92
C GLY A 52 8.30 5.63 -8.71
N ASN A 53 7.85 6.59 -7.90
CA ASN A 53 6.42 6.88 -7.76
C ASN A 53 5.90 7.49 -9.06
N LEU A 54 4.69 7.12 -9.48
CA LEU A 54 3.99 7.84 -10.53
C LEU A 54 3.19 8.98 -9.91
N ILE A 55 3.41 10.20 -10.38
CA ILE A 55 2.67 11.41 -9.99
C ILE A 55 1.95 11.92 -11.23
N ALA A 56 0.63 11.74 -11.27
CA ALA A 56 -0.23 12.24 -12.33
C ALA A 56 -1.10 13.38 -11.80
N GLY A 57 -1.27 14.48 -12.54
CA GLY A 57 -2.02 15.64 -12.05
C GLY A 57 -2.53 16.59 -13.12
N TYR A 58 -3.31 17.58 -12.68
CA TYR A 58 -3.85 18.65 -13.50
C TYR A 58 -4.15 19.89 -12.65
N GLY A 59 -4.40 21.02 -13.32
CA GLY A 59 -4.68 22.30 -12.66
C GLY A 59 -3.44 23.06 -12.23
N GLU A 60 -3.63 24.34 -11.96
CA GLU A 60 -2.55 25.32 -11.76
C GLU A 60 -2.68 26.11 -10.45
N GLY A 61 -3.73 25.83 -9.67
CA GLY A 61 -3.98 26.53 -8.42
C GLY A 61 -2.98 26.20 -7.29
N ASN A 62 -3.14 26.94 -6.19
CA ASN A 62 -2.25 26.85 -5.03
C ASN A 62 -2.74 25.86 -3.96
N THR A 63 -4.02 25.48 -3.97
CA THR A 63 -4.56 24.48 -3.04
C THR A 63 -4.40 23.09 -3.63
N ILE A 64 -3.65 22.22 -2.96
CA ILE A 64 -3.30 20.90 -3.45
C ILE A 64 -4.23 19.84 -2.86
N LEU A 65 -4.95 19.13 -3.73
CA LEU A 65 -5.69 17.92 -3.38
C LEU A 65 -4.96 16.71 -3.96
N ALA A 66 -4.76 15.67 -3.17
CA ALA A 66 -4.02 14.50 -3.61
C ALA A 66 -4.70 13.19 -3.20
N SER A 67 -4.46 12.17 -3.99
CA SER A 67 -4.67 10.78 -3.63
C SER A 67 -3.34 10.04 -3.67
N VAL A 68 -3.05 9.25 -2.65
CA VAL A 68 -1.87 8.38 -2.61
C VAL A 68 -2.34 6.97 -2.33
N GLY A 69 -2.23 6.11 -3.33
CA GLY A 69 -2.28 4.64 -3.16
C GLY A 69 -0.92 4.04 -3.42
N HIS A 70 -0.78 2.74 -3.24
CA HIS A 70 0.44 2.03 -3.58
C HIS A 70 0.21 0.99 -4.69
N ILE A 71 1.25 0.78 -5.50
CA ILE A 71 1.19 -0.12 -6.65
C ILE A 71 1.88 -1.46 -6.38
N ASP A 72 2.73 -1.50 -5.35
CA ASP A 72 3.38 -2.73 -4.91
C ASP A 72 2.40 -3.64 -4.18
N THR A 73 2.76 -4.91 -4.08
CA THR A 73 1.96 -5.91 -3.38
C THR A 73 2.87 -6.88 -2.64
N VAL A 74 2.42 -7.55 -1.56
CA VAL A 74 3.20 -8.67 -1.00
C VAL A 74 3.60 -9.72 -2.07
N PRO A 75 4.70 -10.47 -1.86
CA PRO A 75 5.12 -11.54 -2.78
C PRO A 75 4.03 -12.59 -3.05
N TRP A 76 4.30 -13.43 -4.06
CA TRP A 76 3.45 -14.51 -4.57
C TRP A 76 2.34 -14.06 -5.52
N GLU A 77 2.25 -14.76 -6.65
CA GLU A 77 1.24 -14.51 -7.66
C GLU A 77 -0.04 -15.28 -7.36
N ILE A 78 -1.17 -14.64 -7.62
CA ILE A 78 -2.50 -15.25 -7.60
C ILE A 78 -3.03 -15.15 -9.03
N PRO A 79 -3.48 -16.25 -9.66
CA PRO A 79 -4.00 -16.21 -11.02
C PRO A 79 -5.09 -15.15 -11.17
N VAL A 80 -4.92 -14.26 -12.15
CA VAL A 80 -5.89 -13.20 -12.44
C VAL A 80 -7.12 -13.81 -13.09
N LYS A 81 -8.31 -13.52 -12.54
CA LYS A 81 -9.59 -13.96 -13.10
C LYS A 81 -10.61 -12.84 -13.07
N PHE A 82 -11.46 -12.79 -14.09
CA PHE A 82 -12.66 -11.98 -14.15
C PHE A 82 -13.83 -12.84 -14.61
N ASP A 83 -14.90 -12.88 -13.82
CA ASP A 83 -16.10 -13.68 -14.13
C ASP A 83 -17.25 -12.84 -14.74
N GLY A 84 -16.98 -11.59 -15.11
CA GLY A 84 -17.97 -10.61 -15.55
C GLY A 84 -18.50 -9.72 -14.43
N TYR A 85 -18.24 -10.05 -13.17
CA TYR A 85 -18.65 -9.29 -11.99
C TYR A 85 -17.50 -9.07 -11.00
N THR A 86 -16.75 -10.12 -10.70
CA THR A 86 -15.68 -10.15 -9.71
C THR A 86 -14.32 -10.25 -10.39
N VAL A 87 -13.42 -9.33 -10.05
CA VAL A 87 -12.00 -9.42 -10.38
C VAL A 87 -11.26 -10.03 -9.19
N SER A 88 -10.43 -11.05 -9.44
CA SER A 88 -9.56 -11.66 -8.43
C SER A 88 -8.12 -11.71 -8.93
N GLY A 89 -7.18 -11.52 -8.00
CA GLY A 89 -5.75 -11.47 -8.28
C GLY A 89 -4.99 -10.76 -7.16
N ARG A 90 -3.66 -10.90 -7.15
CA ARG A 90 -2.78 -10.23 -6.18
C ARG A 90 -2.83 -8.72 -6.44
N GLY A 91 -3.30 -7.96 -5.46
CA GLY A 91 -3.49 -6.50 -5.61
C GLY A 91 -4.94 -6.06 -5.81
N ALA A 92 -5.87 -6.98 -6.06
CA ALA A 92 -7.24 -6.62 -6.43
C ALA A 92 -7.95 -5.80 -5.33
N VAL A 93 -7.65 -6.11 -4.06
CA VAL A 93 -8.12 -5.37 -2.89
C VAL A 93 -7.02 -4.44 -2.36
N ASP A 94 -5.79 -4.94 -2.25
CA ASP A 94 -4.68 -4.30 -1.56
C ASP A 94 -3.44 -4.15 -2.46
N ALA A 95 -3.20 -2.99 -3.09
CA ALA A 95 -4.17 -1.88 -3.20
C ALA A 95 -4.36 -1.37 -4.64
N LYS A 96 -4.05 -2.19 -5.65
CA LYS A 96 -4.27 -1.83 -7.07
C LYS A 96 -5.74 -1.49 -7.38
N GLY A 97 -6.70 -2.15 -6.73
CA GLY A 97 -8.13 -1.83 -6.87
C GLY A 97 -8.46 -0.39 -6.45
N PRO A 98 -8.26 -0.03 -5.17
CA PRO A 98 -8.39 1.35 -4.69
C PRO A 98 -7.58 2.37 -5.49
N LEU A 99 -6.34 2.03 -5.88
CA LEU A 99 -5.48 2.89 -6.69
C LEU A 99 -6.12 3.22 -8.06
N VAL A 100 -6.59 2.20 -8.78
CA VAL A 100 -7.28 2.37 -10.07
C VAL A 100 -8.53 3.22 -9.91
N ALA A 101 -9.32 2.96 -8.87
CA ALA A 101 -10.52 3.73 -8.58
C ALA A 101 -10.21 5.22 -8.34
N ALA A 102 -9.11 5.52 -7.63
CA ALA A 102 -8.65 6.89 -7.42
C ALA A 102 -8.21 7.55 -8.74
N PHE A 103 -7.35 6.91 -9.54
CA PHE A 103 -6.89 7.48 -10.82
C PHE A 103 -8.04 7.82 -11.76
N ILE A 104 -9.04 6.93 -11.87
CA ILE A 104 -10.22 7.17 -12.70
C ILE A 104 -11.12 8.25 -12.06
N GLY A 105 -11.37 8.17 -10.75
CA GLY A 105 -12.24 9.12 -10.05
C GLY A 105 -11.74 10.56 -10.15
N PHE A 106 -10.44 10.77 -9.95
CA PHE A 106 -9.83 12.08 -10.08
C PHE A 106 -9.81 12.57 -11.54
N ALA A 107 -9.64 11.70 -12.53
CA ALA A 107 -9.75 12.08 -13.94
C ALA A 107 -11.17 12.53 -14.30
N LEU A 108 -12.19 11.81 -13.83
CA LEU A 108 -13.60 12.18 -14.06
C LEU A 108 -14.02 13.47 -13.34
N ALA A 109 -13.39 13.79 -12.21
CA ALA A 109 -13.66 15.00 -11.46
C ALA A 109 -13.04 16.27 -12.10
N LYS A 110 -12.22 16.14 -13.15
CA LYS A 110 -11.46 17.23 -13.78
C LYS A 110 -12.33 18.42 -14.17
N ASP A 111 -13.53 18.17 -14.70
CA ASP A 111 -14.47 19.21 -15.13
C ASP A 111 -15.36 19.75 -14.00
N MET A 112 -15.33 19.11 -12.82
CA MET A 112 -16.09 19.51 -11.63
C MET A 112 -15.26 20.38 -10.68
N ILE A 113 -13.94 20.46 -10.89
CA ILE A 113 -13.00 21.15 -10.02
C ILE A 113 -12.60 22.48 -10.65
N ASP A 114 -12.55 23.55 -9.86
CA ASP A 114 -11.96 24.83 -10.27
C ASP A 114 -10.43 24.69 -10.38
N ARG A 115 -9.96 24.44 -11.60
CA ARG A 115 -8.55 24.19 -11.93
C ARG A 115 -7.63 25.41 -11.76
N LYS A 116 -8.19 26.61 -11.62
CA LYS A 116 -7.42 27.82 -11.29
C LYS A 116 -7.18 27.96 -9.79
N ARG A 117 -8.06 27.37 -8.98
CA ARG A 117 -7.96 27.36 -7.53
C ARG A 117 -7.22 26.13 -7.01
N PHE A 118 -7.47 24.97 -7.60
CA PHE A 118 -6.94 23.69 -7.15
C PHE A 118 -5.91 23.11 -8.12
N LYS A 119 -4.90 22.45 -7.53
CA LYS A 119 -4.01 21.52 -8.22
C LYS A 119 -4.27 20.13 -7.67
N VAL A 120 -4.46 19.16 -8.55
CA VAL A 120 -4.93 17.82 -8.19
C VAL A 120 -3.90 16.78 -8.60
N TYR A 121 -3.61 15.83 -7.71
CA TYR A 121 -2.68 14.73 -7.97
C TYR A 121 -3.28 13.36 -7.64
N ALA A 122 -3.12 12.40 -8.54
CA ALA A 122 -3.27 10.98 -8.27
C ALA A 122 -1.86 10.35 -8.29
N ILE A 123 -1.50 9.71 -7.18
CA ILE A 123 -0.13 9.23 -6.93
C ILE A 123 -0.16 7.72 -6.67
N ALA A 124 0.70 7.00 -7.38
CA ALA A 124 1.00 5.60 -7.12
C ALA A 124 2.39 5.50 -6.47
N ALA A 125 2.38 5.24 -5.17
CA ALA A 125 3.59 5.04 -4.38
C ALA A 125 4.17 3.63 -4.61
N VAL A 126 5.50 3.54 -4.52
CA VAL A 126 6.23 2.26 -4.54
C VAL A 126 6.67 1.85 -3.14
N ASP A 127 6.92 0.55 -2.95
CA ASP A 127 7.51 -0.05 -1.74
C ASP A 127 6.71 0.21 -0.46
N GLU A 128 5.38 0.36 -0.50
CA GLU A 128 4.55 0.55 0.70
C GLU A 128 4.66 -0.66 1.63
N GLU A 129 4.51 -1.87 1.08
CA GLU A 129 4.50 -3.15 1.80
C GLU A 129 5.90 -3.50 2.37
N GLY A 130 6.92 -2.79 1.89
CA GLY A 130 8.29 -2.85 2.36
C GLY A 130 8.58 -1.83 3.48
N ASP A 131 9.35 -0.81 3.11
CA ASP A 131 9.79 0.27 4.01
C ASP A 131 9.15 1.62 3.67
N SER A 132 8.08 1.63 2.87
CA SER A 132 7.36 2.82 2.40
C SER A 132 8.27 3.84 1.73
N LEU A 133 9.20 3.39 0.86
CA LEU A 133 10.14 4.28 0.17
C LEU A 133 9.42 5.40 -0.56
N GLY A 134 8.35 5.08 -1.29
CA GLY A 134 7.63 6.03 -2.13
C GLY A 134 7.09 7.21 -1.33
N ALA A 135 6.30 6.93 -0.29
CA ALA A 135 5.76 7.95 0.59
C ALA A 135 6.85 8.75 1.32
N LYS A 136 7.92 8.08 1.79
CA LYS A 136 9.06 8.76 2.43
C LYS A 136 9.79 9.69 1.46
N HIS A 137 9.91 9.32 0.18
CA HIS A 137 10.52 10.14 -0.85
C HIS A 137 9.69 11.40 -1.10
N LEU A 138 8.36 11.28 -1.29
CA LEU A 138 7.47 12.43 -1.46
C LEU A 138 7.63 13.45 -0.33
N LEU A 139 7.65 12.98 0.93
CA LEU A 139 7.83 13.84 2.10
C LEU A 139 9.18 14.58 2.09
N LYS A 140 10.27 13.85 1.78
CA LYS A 140 11.64 14.39 1.71
C LYS A 140 11.83 15.37 0.56
N SER A 141 11.18 15.12 -0.57
CA SER A 141 11.18 16.00 -1.75
C SER A 141 10.28 17.23 -1.57
N GLY A 142 9.64 17.39 -0.41
CA GLY A 142 8.87 18.58 -0.04
C GLY A 142 7.41 18.55 -0.48
N PHE A 143 6.89 17.43 -1.00
CA PHE A 143 5.48 17.33 -1.37
C PHE A 143 4.57 17.57 -0.16
N ARG A 144 3.57 18.44 -0.33
CA ARG A 144 2.55 18.75 0.67
C ARG A 144 1.20 18.85 -0.04
N ALA A 145 0.15 18.37 0.62
CA ALA A 145 -1.22 18.47 0.14
C ALA A 145 -2.09 19.09 1.24
N ASP A 146 -3.04 19.94 0.85
CA ASP A 146 -4.04 20.53 1.74
C ASP A 146 -5.18 19.54 2.02
N GLY A 147 -5.44 18.63 1.08
CA GLY A 147 -6.34 17.50 1.25
C GLY A 147 -5.72 16.22 0.69
N LEU A 148 -5.80 15.13 1.45
CA LEU A 148 -5.21 13.84 1.07
C LEU A 148 -6.21 12.70 1.25
N ILE A 149 -6.35 11.88 0.21
CA ILE A 149 -7.03 10.59 0.27
C ILE A 149 -5.96 9.50 0.20
N VAL A 150 -5.92 8.60 1.18
CA VAL A 150 -5.08 7.40 1.11
C VAL A 150 -5.91 6.29 0.47
N SER A 151 -5.47 5.79 -0.69
CA SER A 151 -6.23 4.84 -1.50
C SER A 151 -6.02 3.41 -1.01
N GLU A 152 -6.68 3.09 0.09
CA GLU A 152 -6.65 1.79 0.77
C GLU A 152 -8.05 1.18 0.80
N PRO A 153 -8.19 -0.15 0.98
CA PRO A 153 -9.49 -0.79 0.99
C PRO A 153 -10.32 -0.38 2.21
N SER A 154 -11.48 0.25 1.95
CA SER A 154 -12.43 0.71 2.97
C SER A 154 -13.84 0.07 2.84
N ASN A 155 -13.95 -1.04 2.11
CA ASN A 155 -15.21 -1.70 1.72
C ASN A 155 -16.15 -0.85 0.83
N GLY A 156 -15.70 0.31 0.32
CA GLY A 156 -16.45 1.16 -0.61
C GLY A 156 -17.57 2.00 0.02
N ASN A 157 -18.06 1.63 1.21
CA ASN A 157 -19.13 2.33 1.92
C ASN A 157 -18.67 3.02 3.21
N GLY A 158 -17.39 2.89 3.56
CA GLY A 158 -16.79 3.48 4.76
C GLY A 158 -15.73 4.52 4.42
N VAL A 159 -15.60 5.52 5.30
CA VAL A 159 -14.48 6.47 5.30
C VAL A 159 -13.59 6.13 6.50
N VAL A 160 -12.37 5.68 6.22
CA VAL A 160 -11.36 5.42 7.25
C VAL A 160 -10.65 6.72 7.57
N VAL A 161 -10.72 7.18 8.82
CA VAL A 161 -10.15 8.46 9.27
C VAL A 161 -8.83 8.31 10.04
N GLY A 162 -8.31 7.08 10.14
CA GLY A 162 -7.06 6.83 10.82
C GLY A 162 -6.68 5.34 10.85
N TYR A 163 -5.38 5.12 11.05
CA TYR A 163 -4.77 3.80 11.19
C TYR A 163 -4.08 3.70 12.54
N ARG A 164 -3.90 2.47 13.02
CA ARG A 164 -3.09 2.21 14.21
C ARG A 164 -1.61 2.38 13.86
N GLY A 165 -0.83 2.92 14.79
CA GLY A 165 0.63 2.89 14.70
C GLY A 165 1.15 1.45 14.73
N SER A 166 2.27 1.20 14.07
CA SER A 166 2.95 -0.09 14.07
C SER A 166 4.41 0.07 14.47
N MET A 167 4.95 -0.96 15.13
CA MET A 167 6.36 -1.05 15.48
C MET A 167 6.82 -2.49 15.29
N ARG A 168 7.89 -2.67 14.50
CA ARG A 168 8.55 -3.97 14.32
C ARG A 168 9.76 -4.04 15.25
N ILE A 169 9.78 -5.03 16.16
CA ILE A 169 10.89 -5.27 17.08
C ILE A 169 11.57 -6.59 16.71
N ARG A 170 12.90 -6.60 16.63
CA ARG A 170 13.71 -7.82 16.54
C ARG A 170 14.30 -8.14 17.91
N ILE A 171 14.00 -9.32 18.44
CA ILE A 171 14.54 -9.82 19.70
C ILE A 171 15.52 -10.94 19.35
N VAL A 172 16.75 -10.84 19.85
CA VAL A 172 17.80 -11.85 19.67
C VAL A 172 18.19 -12.37 21.05
N CYS A 173 18.08 -13.68 21.24
CA CYS A 173 18.50 -14.36 22.46
C CYS A 173 19.69 -15.26 22.13
N THR A 174 20.71 -15.25 22.99
CA THR A 174 21.87 -16.16 22.91
C THR A 174 21.91 -17.04 24.15
N GLY A 175 22.58 -18.19 24.03
CA GLY A 175 22.72 -19.17 25.09
C GLY A 175 24.06 -19.89 25.00
N SER A 176 24.53 -20.47 26.11
CA SER A 176 25.83 -21.15 26.20
C SER A 176 25.94 -22.44 25.37
N GLY A 177 24.83 -22.96 24.83
CA GLY A 177 24.78 -24.25 24.14
C GLY A 177 24.82 -25.44 25.12
N GLY A 178 24.64 -26.65 24.60
CA GLY A 178 24.66 -27.88 25.39
C GLY A 178 24.01 -29.07 24.68
N HIS A 179 24.29 -30.28 25.16
CA HIS A 179 23.59 -31.47 24.68
C HIS A 179 22.11 -31.37 25.07
N SER A 180 21.20 -31.65 24.13
CA SER A 180 19.74 -31.56 24.37
C SER A 180 19.19 -32.42 25.52
N SER A 181 19.96 -33.41 25.97
CA SER A 181 19.65 -34.28 27.10
C SER A 181 20.14 -33.74 28.45
N SER A 182 20.96 -32.69 28.44
CA SER A 182 21.41 -31.97 29.62
C SER A 182 20.55 -30.72 29.77
N TYR A 183 19.89 -30.57 30.93
CA TYR A 183 19.19 -29.34 31.24
C TYR A 183 20.17 -28.17 31.21
N SER A 184 19.87 -27.16 30.40
CA SER A 184 20.62 -25.90 30.35
C SER A 184 19.69 -24.76 30.74
N GLU A 185 20.01 -24.10 31.86
CA GLU A 185 19.31 -22.90 32.32
C GLU A 185 19.48 -21.71 31.35
N ASP A 186 20.43 -21.80 30.43
CA ASP A 186 20.81 -20.72 29.51
C ASP A 186 20.32 -20.95 28.06
N SER A 187 19.21 -21.65 27.88
CA SER A 187 18.65 -21.90 26.54
C SER A 187 18.15 -20.60 25.87
N ALA A 188 18.70 -20.29 24.69
CA ALA A 188 18.28 -19.16 23.87
C ALA A 188 16.80 -19.25 23.48
N CYS A 189 16.30 -20.46 23.16
CA CYS A 189 14.91 -20.64 22.73
C CYS A 189 13.95 -20.54 23.92
N GLU A 190 14.32 -21.01 25.11
CA GLU A 190 13.51 -20.82 26.33
C GLU A 190 13.39 -19.33 26.70
N LYS A 191 14.50 -18.57 26.64
CA LYS A 191 14.47 -17.11 26.85
C LYS A 191 13.52 -16.43 25.88
N LEU A 192 13.60 -16.79 24.59
CA LEU A 192 12.75 -16.21 23.55
C LEU A 192 11.27 -16.53 23.77
N ILE A 193 10.95 -17.79 24.12
CA ILE A 193 9.58 -18.21 24.46
C ILE A 193 9.06 -17.45 25.68
N SER A 194 9.87 -17.32 26.73
CA SER A 194 9.51 -16.60 27.95
C SER A 194 9.21 -15.11 27.68
N ILE A 195 10.04 -14.45 26.88
CA ILE A 195 9.81 -13.06 26.47
C ILE A 195 8.51 -12.94 25.68
N TRP A 196 8.27 -13.84 24.71
CA TRP A 196 7.04 -13.83 23.93
C TRP A 196 5.79 -14.06 24.81
N GLN A 197 5.85 -15.00 25.77
CA GLN A 197 4.76 -15.22 26.71
C GLN A 197 4.43 -13.96 27.51
N ARG A 198 5.44 -13.24 28.03
CA ARG A 198 5.23 -11.96 28.73
C ARG A 198 4.60 -10.91 27.84
N LEU A 199 5.06 -10.77 26.60
CA LEU A 199 4.48 -9.83 25.62
C LEU A 199 3.03 -10.19 25.31
N ARG A 200 2.73 -11.47 25.10
CA ARG A 200 1.37 -11.95 24.81
C ARG A 200 0.43 -11.77 26.01
N SER A 201 0.90 -11.97 27.24
CA SER A 201 0.10 -11.71 28.43
C SER A 201 -0.28 -10.23 28.57
N ASN A 202 0.62 -9.31 28.20
CA ASN A 202 0.38 -7.87 28.30
C ASN A 202 -0.36 -7.27 27.09
N TYR A 203 -0.18 -7.84 25.89
CA TYR A 203 -0.60 -7.23 24.62
C TYR A 203 -1.28 -8.21 23.64
N GLY A 204 -1.59 -9.43 24.05
CA GLY A 204 -2.17 -10.47 23.18
C GLY A 204 -3.68 -10.37 22.98
N VAL A 205 -4.36 -9.45 23.68
CA VAL A 205 -5.79 -9.20 23.47
C VAL A 205 -5.96 -8.33 22.24
N ILE A 206 -6.64 -8.85 21.21
CA ILE A 206 -6.97 -8.08 20.02
C ILE A 206 -8.04 -7.05 20.40
N ASP A 207 -7.61 -5.81 20.64
CA ASP A 207 -8.46 -4.66 20.92
C ASP A 207 -8.00 -3.48 20.06
N VAL A 208 -8.92 -2.91 19.29
CA VAL A 208 -8.69 -1.78 18.38
C VAL A 208 -8.29 -0.50 19.11
N LYS A 209 -8.56 -0.39 20.42
CA LYS A 209 -8.23 0.77 21.26
C LYS A 209 -6.93 0.61 22.06
N ARG A 210 -6.28 -0.56 22.03
CA ARG A 210 -5.09 -0.85 22.84
C ARG A 210 -3.90 -1.23 21.98
N ASN A 211 -2.71 -1.23 22.58
CA ASN A 211 -1.53 -1.80 21.96
C ASN A 211 -1.68 -3.32 21.87
N THR A 212 -1.38 -3.88 20.70
CA THR A 212 -1.44 -5.32 20.46
C THR A 212 -0.10 -5.82 19.95
N ALA A 213 0.32 -7.01 20.36
CA ALA A 213 1.55 -7.63 19.91
C ALA A 213 1.25 -8.94 19.17
N SER A 214 1.94 -9.14 18.04
CA SER A 214 1.86 -10.35 17.21
C SER A 214 3.27 -10.85 16.89
N LEU A 215 3.46 -12.16 16.96
CA LEU A 215 4.70 -12.81 16.55
C LEU A 215 4.66 -13.07 15.04
N LEU A 216 5.44 -12.30 14.28
CA LEU A 216 5.47 -12.41 12.81
C LEU A 216 6.40 -13.52 12.33
N LYS A 217 7.52 -13.75 13.03
CA LYS A 217 8.53 -14.73 12.64
C LYS A 217 9.30 -15.21 13.86
N LEU A 218 9.55 -16.51 13.92
CA LEU A 218 10.38 -17.16 14.92
C LEU A 218 11.48 -17.96 14.22
N PHE A 219 12.72 -17.72 14.63
CA PHE A 219 13.87 -18.53 14.23
C PHE A 219 14.52 -19.06 15.50
N CYS A 220 14.70 -20.37 15.58
CA CYS A 220 15.44 -21.07 16.64
C CYS A 220 16.41 -22.01 15.92
N GLY A 221 17.68 -21.95 16.26
CA GLY A 221 18.76 -22.68 15.59
C GLY A 221 20.09 -22.40 16.26
#